data_AF-A0A1V8UCJ5-F1
#
_entry.id   AF-A0A1V8UCJ5-F1
#
_cell.length_a   1.000
_cell.length_b   1.000
_cell.length_c   1.000
_cell.angle_alpha   90.00
_cell.angle_beta   90.00
_cell.angle_gamma   90.00
#
_symmetry.space_group_name_H-M   'P 1'
#
loop_
_entity.id
_entity.type
_entity.pdbx_description
1 polymer ?
#
loop_
_entity_poly.entity_id
_entity_poly.type
_entity_poly.pdbx_seq_one_letter_code
_entity_poly.pdbx_strand_id
1 'polypeptide(L)'
;MATTTITQEARPARMTVQPSRNSALKVDGTDPKFGDWRDDFVRDGYAVIKGAIPRERADKYADGMYAWLEGFKLGFDRNDLSTVHKDKLPTINEKGMCLQYAVTHEDFAWAIRGEPGVIDVFEKAYDTEDLIVSFDAVNFGFPGRTDIAKNVPWPHQDQDPTKPGFRCLQGLVNLLPNGPKDGGLIVCKGGHLLSEEFHEAMKDEPRIPAWTNEWFGFTDNGMKWLEEKGLEWIKICAEPGDLLLWDSRTPHYNLSSETHQPRFCVYTCYMPVTDASQADLIKKKSAMERWVGTTHWPNARHTGSNVAKRDGEEDPHNRFKPVNKPVMNERTFKLTGIPYIVADEAGADAVEASAART
;
A
#
# COMPACT_ATOMS: atom_id res chain seq x y z
N MET A 1 -0.94 13.74 -26.03
CA MET A 1 -1.44 13.63 -24.64
C MET A 1 -0.72 14.67 -23.82
N ALA A 2 -1.44 15.68 -23.31
CA ALA A 2 -0.85 16.78 -22.55
C ALA A 2 -1.14 16.53 -21.06
N THR A 3 -0.09 16.35 -20.26
CA THR A 3 -0.18 16.13 -18.82
C THR A 3 -0.28 17.48 -18.12
N THR A 4 -1.40 17.75 -17.44
CA THR A 4 -1.56 18.95 -16.60
C THR A 4 -0.99 18.66 -15.22
N THR A 5 -0.05 19.49 -14.76
CA THR A 5 0.51 19.44 -13.40
C THR A 5 -0.22 20.46 -12.54
N ILE A 6 -0.89 20.02 -11.46
CA ILE A 6 -1.57 20.91 -10.50
C ILE A 6 -0.88 20.79 -9.14
N THR A 7 -0.49 21.92 -8.58
CA THR A 7 0.03 22.05 -7.20
C THR A 7 -1.12 22.51 -6.30
N GLN A 8 -1.49 21.72 -5.30
CA GLN A 8 -2.57 22.05 -4.35
C GLN A 8 -1.96 22.63 -3.05
N GLU A 9 -2.41 23.82 -2.62
CA GLU A 9 -1.97 24.47 -1.38
C GLU A 9 -2.73 23.92 -0.15
N ALA A 10 -2.02 23.62 0.94
CA ALA A 10 -2.57 23.07 2.17
C ALA A 10 -3.01 24.15 3.17
N ARG A 11 -4.14 23.94 3.87
CA ARG A 11 -4.60 24.76 4.99
C ARG A 11 -4.29 24.07 6.34
N PRO A 12 -3.91 24.82 7.38
CA PRO A 12 -3.65 24.27 8.71
C PRO A 12 -4.95 23.79 9.38
N ALA A 13 -4.91 22.60 9.98
CA ALA A 13 -6.04 22.01 10.69
C ALA A 13 -6.29 22.71 12.04
N ARG A 14 -7.51 23.22 12.25
CA ARG A 14 -7.97 23.75 13.54
C ARG A 14 -8.93 22.73 14.15
N MET A 15 -8.55 22.14 15.28
CA MET A 15 -9.36 21.12 15.96
C MET A 15 -10.51 21.78 16.72
N THR A 16 -11.74 21.41 16.36
CA THR A 16 -12.95 21.65 17.18
C THR A 16 -13.68 20.33 17.33
N VAL A 17 -13.89 19.90 18.58
CA VAL A 17 -14.58 18.65 18.93
C VAL A 17 -16.08 18.83 18.72
N GLN A 18 -16.69 18.00 17.86
CA GLN A 18 -18.14 17.87 17.70
C GLN A 18 -18.62 16.49 18.21
N PRO A 19 -19.89 16.35 18.61
CA PRO A 19 -20.44 15.11 19.16
C PRO A 19 -20.48 13.99 18.11
N SER A 20 -20.23 12.75 18.53
CA SER A 20 -20.13 11.55 17.70
C SER A 20 -21.41 11.24 16.93
N ARG A 21 -21.47 11.65 15.66
CA ARG A 21 -22.15 10.93 14.60
C ARG A 21 -21.08 10.01 14.01
N ASN A 22 -21.36 8.72 13.80
CA ASN A 22 -20.44 7.81 13.11
C ASN A 22 -19.91 8.51 11.85
N SER A 23 -18.62 8.86 11.87
CA SER A 23 -17.97 9.78 10.94
C SER A 23 -17.07 9.05 9.94
N ALA A 24 -17.18 7.72 9.91
CA ALA A 24 -16.45 6.88 8.98
C ALA A 24 -16.83 7.19 7.53
N LEU A 25 -15.83 7.11 6.65
CA LEU A 25 -16.01 7.24 5.21
C LEU A 25 -16.92 6.13 4.67
N LYS A 26 -17.92 6.52 3.89
CA LYS A 26 -18.82 5.61 3.18
C LYS A 26 -18.58 5.63 1.68
N VAL A 27 -18.27 6.81 1.14
CA VAL A 27 -18.05 7.08 -0.28
C VAL A 27 -19.20 6.53 -1.15
N ASP A 28 -20.43 6.77 -0.67
CA ASP A 28 -21.70 6.35 -1.28
C ASP A 28 -22.58 7.55 -1.66
N GLY A 29 -22.03 8.77 -1.56
CA GLY A 29 -22.74 10.03 -1.80
C GLY A 29 -23.51 10.56 -0.59
N THR A 30 -23.50 9.87 0.56
CA THR A 30 -24.17 10.30 1.79
C THR A 30 -23.22 10.84 2.85
N ASP A 31 -21.90 10.86 2.58
CA ASP A 31 -20.91 11.42 3.48
C ASP A 31 -21.22 12.90 3.79
N PRO A 32 -21.12 13.32 5.06
CA PRO A 32 -21.22 14.73 5.40
C PRO A 32 -20.01 15.48 4.84
N LYS A 33 -20.12 16.80 4.76
CA LYS A 33 -18.93 17.64 4.55
C LYS A 33 -18.04 17.58 5.79
N PHE A 34 -16.82 17.10 5.63
CA PHE A 34 -15.85 16.92 6.72
C PHE A 34 -15.01 18.18 6.97
N GLY A 35 -14.72 18.97 5.94
CA GLY A 35 -13.85 20.15 6.02
C GLY A 35 -12.35 19.81 6.05
N ASP A 36 -11.97 18.62 5.58
CA ASP A 36 -10.59 18.13 5.51
C ASP A 36 -10.36 17.24 4.27
N TRP A 37 -9.24 16.50 4.23
CA TRP A 37 -8.83 15.66 3.10
C TRP A 37 -9.89 14.63 2.67
N ARG A 38 -10.81 14.24 3.56
CA ARG A 38 -11.90 13.31 3.22
C ARG A 38 -12.85 13.89 2.18
N ASP A 39 -13.05 15.22 2.16
CA ASP A 39 -13.86 15.89 1.13
C ASP A 39 -13.23 15.74 -0.27
N ASP A 40 -11.90 15.81 -0.34
CA ASP A 40 -11.16 15.59 -1.59
C ASP A 40 -11.18 14.11 -1.97
N PHE A 41 -10.98 13.21 -1.01
CA PHE A 41 -11.04 11.77 -1.22
C PHE A 41 -12.39 11.30 -1.77
N VAL A 42 -13.50 11.71 -1.16
CA VAL A 42 -14.85 11.34 -1.61
C VAL A 42 -15.11 11.83 -3.04
N ARG A 43 -14.68 13.06 -3.35
CA ARG A 43 -14.89 13.67 -4.67
C ARG A 43 -13.99 13.06 -5.76
N ASP A 44 -12.71 12.86 -5.46
CA ASP A 44 -11.68 12.63 -6.46
C ASP A 44 -11.16 11.18 -6.48
N GLY A 45 -11.45 10.38 -5.45
CA GLY A 45 -11.03 8.98 -5.31
C GLY A 45 -9.61 8.81 -4.79
N TYR A 46 -8.95 9.92 -4.45
CA TYR A 46 -7.62 9.97 -3.86
C TYR A 46 -7.45 11.21 -2.99
N ALA A 47 -6.46 11.18 -2.10
CA ALA A 47 -6.04 12.35 -1.33
C ALA A 47 -4.53 12.29 -1.02
N VAL A 48 -3.93 13.45 -0.76
CA VAL A 48 -2.54 13.56 -0.30
C VAL A 48 -2.50 14.24 1.06
N ILE A 49 -2.00 13.52 2.06
CA ILE A 49 -1.83 14.02 3.41
C ILE A 49 -0.39 14.50 3.54
N LYS A 50 -0.23 15.81 3.61
CA LYS A 50 1.07 16.47 3.70
C LYS A 50 1.71 16.25 5.06
N GLY A 51 2.96 15.80 5.07
CA GLY A 51 3.76 15.66 6.29
C GLY A 51 3.14 14.70 7.33
N ALA A 52 2.47 13.63 6.88
CA ALA A 52 1.99 12.55 7.76
C ALA A 52 3.15 11.98 8.60
N ILE A 53 4.35 11.97 8.02
CA ILE A 53 5.62 11.78 8.71
C ILE A 53 6.42 13.08 8.59
N PRO A 54 6.98 13.61 9.69
CA PRO A 54 7.92 14.72 9.64
C PRO A 54 9.12 14.40 8.74
N ARG A 55 9.51 15.38 7.91
CA ARG A 55 10.59 15.24 6.92
C ARG A 55 11.86 14.57 7.47
N GLU A 56 12.31 14.97 8.65
CA GLU A 56 13.51 14.40 9.29
C GLU A 56 13.40 12.88 9.52
N ARG A 57 12.22 12.37 9.91
CA ARG A 57 12.01 10.93 10.09
C ARG A 57 11.90 10.22 8.74
N ALA A 58 11.22 10.81 7.77
CA ALA A 58 11.13 10.27 6.41
C ALA A 58 12.52 10.12 5.77
N ASP A 59 13.40 11.12 5.93
CA ASP A 59 14.77 11.08 5.43
C ASP A 59 15.59 9.97 6.13
N LYS A 60 15.41 9.75 7.44
CA LYS A 60 16.04 8.63 8.17
C LYS A 60 15.55 7.27 7.67
N TYR A 61 14.26 7.13 7.35
CA TYR A 61 13.74 5.89 6.78
C TYR A 61 14.29 5.64 5.38
N ALA A 62 14.38 6.68 4.54
CA ALA A 62 15.01 6.58 3.23
C ALA A 62 16.48 6.15 3.33
N ASP A 63 17.23 6.70 4.29
CA ASP A 63 18.61 6.29 4.57
C ASP A 63 18.72 4.81 4.97
N GLY A 64 17.84 4.34 5.87
CA GLY A 64 17.76 2.93 6.27
C GLY A 64 17.40 2.00 5.11
N MET A 65 16.50 2.44 4.22
CA MET A 65 16.14 1.72 3.00
C MET A 65 17.32 1.59 2.02
N TYR A 66 18.08 2.66 1.80
CA TYR A 66 19.31 2.58 1.01
C TYR A 66 20.35 1.67 1.67
N ALA A 67 20.52 1.76 3.00
CA ALA A 67 21.47 0.94 3.74
C ALA A 67 21.12 -0.55 3.65
N TRP A 68 19.81 -0.87 3.63
CA TRP A 68 19.33 -2.23 3.43
C TRP A 68 19.70 -2.78 2.04
N LEU A 69 19.57 -1.97 0.98
CA LEU A 69 20.00 -2.32 -0.38
C LEU A 69 21.51 -2.55 -0.45
N GLU A 70 22.31 -1.62 0.08
CA GLU A 70 23.77 -1.73 0.13
C GLU A 70 24.23 -2.94 0.97
N GLY A 71 23.46 -3.29 2.00
CA GLY A 71 23.70 -4.44 2.87
C GLY A 71 23.66 -5.80 2.17
N PHE A 72 23.14 -5.89 0.95
CA PHE A 72 23.31 -7.09 0.11
C PHE A 72 24.75 -7.29 -0.36
N LYS A 73 25.58 -6.25 -0.36
CA LYS A 73 26.99 -6.27 -0.81
C LYS A 73 27.15 -6.76 -2.25
N LEU A 74 26.15 -6.46 -3.09
CA LEU A 74 26.13 -6.79 -4.51
C LEU A 74 26.78 -5.72 -5.40
N GLY A 75 27.23 -4.60 -4.81
CA GLY A 75 27.93 -3.53 -5.52
C GLY A 75 27.05 -2.34 -5.92
N PHE A 76 25.84 -2.24 -5.38
CA PHE A 76 25.05 -1.01 -5.41
C PHE A 76 25.67 0.05 -4.49
N ASP A 77 25.74 1.29 -4.98
CA ASP A 77 26.14 2.51 -4.26
C ASP A 77 25.05 3.56 -4.47
N ARG A 78 24.44 4.04 -3.39
CA ARG A 78 23.36 5.03 -3.45
C ARG A 78 23.77 6.36 -4.11
N ASN A 79 25.07 6.67 -4.14
CA ASN A 79 25.60 7.92 -4.69
C ASN A 79 26.02 7.80 -6.17
N ASP A 80 25.92 6.60 -6.75
CA ASP A 80 26.27 6.35 -8.14
C ASP A 80 25.16 5.54 -8.84
N LEU A 81 24.30 6.23 -9.59
CA LEU A 81 23.20 5.62 -10.34
C LEU A 81 23.67 4.61 -11.39
N SER A 82 24.94 4.63 -11.83
CA SER A 82 25.47 3.62 -12.75
C SER A 82 25.60 2.24 -12.09
N THR A 83 25.55 2.18 -10.76
CA THR A 83 25.53 0.92 -10.01
C THR A 83 24.13 0.30 -9.90
N VAL A 84 23.08 1.01 -10.34
CA VAL A 84 21.72 0.49 -10.34
C VAL A 84 21.57 -0.52 -11.48
N HIS A 85 21.72 -1.79 -11.16
CA HIS A 85 21.62 -2.92 -12.09
C HIS A 85 21.06 -4.15 -11.37
N LYS A 86 20.38 -5.05 -12.09
CA LYS A 86 19.75 -6.25 -11.51
C LYS A 86 20.77 -7.12 -10.77
N ASP A 87 22.00 -7.17 -11.26
CA ASP A 87 23.10 -7.95 -10.65
C ASP A 87 23.69 -7.31 -9.40
N LYS A 88 23.44 -6.02 -9.19
CA LYS A 88 23.96 -5.21 -8.07
C LYS A 88 22.92 -4.96 -6.97
N LEU A 89 21.67 -5.38 -7.21
CA LEU A 89 20.53 -5.16 -6.33
C LEU A 89 19.85 -6.50 -5.99
N PRO A 90 19.09 -6.55 -4.88
CA PRO A 90 18.12 -7.63 -4.71
C PRO A 90 17.08 -7.63 -5.83
N THR A 91 16.34 -8.73 -5.99
CA THR A 91 15.24 -8.78 -6.96
C THR A 91 14.21 -7.70 -6.66
N ILE A 92 14.10 -6.75 -7.58
CA ILE A 92 13.11 -5.69 -7.62
C ILE A 92 12.51 -5.76 -9.02
N ASN A 93 11.18 -5.85 -9.11
CA ASN A 93 10.53 -5.95 -10.42
C ASN A 93 10.53 -4.62 -11.17
N GLU A 94 10.06 -4.63 -12.42
CA GLU A 94 10.01 -3.46 -13.30
C GLU A 94 9.19 -2.29 -12.74
N LYS A 95 8.21 -2.59 -11.87
CA LYS A 95 7.36 -1.61 -11.19
C LYS A 95 8.02 -1.03 -9.93
N GLY A 96 9.25 -1.43 -9.63
CA GLY A 96 10.01 -1.04 -8.45
C GLY A 96 9.61 -1.80 -7.19
N MET A 97 8.77 -2.83 -7.26
CA MET A 97 8.29 -3.55 -6.07
C MET A 97 9.29 -4.63 -5.63
N CYS A 98 9.56 -4.66 -4.33
CA CYS A 98 10.26 -5.73 -3.64
C CYS A 98 9.30 -6.34 -2.59
N LEU A 99 9.03 -7.64 -2.72
CA LEU A 99 8.07 -8.36 -1.86
C LEU A 99 8.75 -9.43 -1.00
N GLN A 100 9.94 -9.86 -1.39
CA GLN A 100 10.69 -10.96 -0.78
C GLN A 100 11.71 -10.46 0.24
N TYR A 101 12.63 -11.32 0.68
CA TYR A 101 13.73 -10.97 1.58
C TYR A 101 13.27 -10.51 2.97
N ALA A 102 12.04 -10.83 3.37
CA ALA A 102 11.38 -10.31 4.57
C ALA A 102 11.34 -8.78 4.65
N VAL A 103 11.51 -8.08 3.51
CA VAL A 103 11.64 -6.62 3.46
C VAL A 103 10.43 -5.90 4.03
N THR A 104 9.25 -6.49 3.88
CA THR A 104 7.99 -5.96 4.41
C THR A 104 7.92 -5.98 5.93
N HIS A 105 8.88 -6.60 6.61
CA HIS A 105 8.99 -6.63 8.06
C HIS A 105 10.31 -6.06 8.60
N GLU A 106 11.10 -5.37 7.78
CA GLU A 106 12.25 -4.61 8.29
C GLU A 106 11.78 -3.51 9.27
N ASP A 107 12.70 -3.08 10.13
CA ASP A 107 12.47 -2.05 11.13
C ASP A 107 11.88 -0.77 10.54
N PHE A 108 12.39 -0.28 9.41
CA PHE A 108 11.87 0.92 8.74
C PHE A 108 10.42 0.71 8.27
N ALA A 109 10.06 -0.47 7.78
CA ALA A 109 8.70 -0.75 7.30
C ALA A 109 7.69 -0.69 8.45
N TRP A 110 8.05 -1.25 9.61
CA TRP A 110 7.22 -1.18 10.81
C TRP A 110 7.23 0.18 11.49
N ALA A 111 8.36 0.88 11.48
CA ALA A 111 8.44 2.24 12.00
C ALA A 111 7.50 3.16 11.22
N ILE A 112 7.51 3.08 9.88
CA ILE A 112 6.59 3.84 9.01
C ILE A 112 5.12 3.51 9.27
N ARG A 113 4.77 2.23 9.41
CA ARG A 113 3.40 1.82 9.78
C ARG A 113 3.03 2.28 11.20
N GLY A 114 4.01 2.42 12.08
CA GLY A 114 3.83 2.89 13.45
C GLY A 114 3.73 4.41 13.61
N GLU A 115 3.87 5.18 12.53
CA GLU A 115 3.91 6.64 12.59
C GLU A 115 2.54 7.23 12.96
N PRO A 116 2.43 8.08 13.99
CA PRO A 116 1.15 8.63 14.44
C PRO A 116 0.38 9.33 13.31
N GLY A 117 1.03 10.21 12.55
CA GLY A 117 0.36 10.93 11.47
C GLY A 117 -0.05 10.04 10.28
N VAL A 118 0.43 8.80 10.21
CA VAL A 118 -0.10 7.78 9.28
C VAL A 118 -1.31 7.10 9.91
N ILE A 119 -1.19 6.60 11.14
CA ILE A 119 -2.26 5.90 11.85
C ILE A 119 -3.50 6.78 12.00
N ASP A 120 -3.34 8.01 12.51
CA ASP A 120 -4.41 8.98 12.78
C ASP A 120 -5.29 9.24 11.55
N VAL A 121 -4.68 9.19 10.34
CA VAL A 121 -5.39 9.38 9.08
C VAL A 121 -6.37 8.24 8.83
N PHE A 122 -5.96 7.00 9.05
CA PHE A 122 -6.83 5.83 8.90
C PHE A 122 -7.84 5.72 10.05
N GLU A 123 -7.47 6.07 11.28
CA GLU A 123 -8.42 6.10 12.40
C GLU A 123 -9.55 7.08 12.12
N LYS A 124 -9.21 8.25 11.60
CA LYS A 124 -10.17 9.26 11.19
C LYS A 124 -11.01 8.87 9.97
N ALA A 125 -10.44 8.08 9.07
CA ALA A 125 -11.15 7.54 7.91
C ALA A 125 -12.22 6.52 8.33
N TYR A 126 -11.91 5.69 9.32
CA TYR A 126 -12.75 4.58 9.75
C TYR A 126 -13.52 4.83 11.05
N ASP A 127 -13.30 5.99 11.70
CA ASP A 127 -13.89 6.38 12.99
C ASP A 127 -13.62 5.36 14.11
N THR A 128 -12.41 4.79 14.13
CA THR A 128 -11.99 3.80 15.15
C THR A 128 -10.47 3.76 15.32
N GLU A 129 -10.00 3.54 16.55
CA GLU A 129 -8.59 3.28 16.86
C GLU A 129 -8.22 1.80 16.66
N ASP A 130 -9.19 0.90 16.63
CA ASP A 130 -8.97 -0.55 16.52
C ASP A 130 -8.73 -0.94 15.06
N LEU A 131 -7.48 -0.74 14.62
CA LEU A 131 -7.03 -0.99 13.25
C LEU A 131 -6.00 -2.13 13.16
N ILE A 132 -5.98 -2.77 12.00
CA ILE A 132 -4.90 -3.65 11.53
C ILE A 132 -4.30 -3.12 10.23
N VAL A 133 -3.02 -3.40 9.97
CA VAL A 133 -2.27 -2.89 8.80
C VAL A 133 -1.80 -4.02 7.88
N SER A 134 -1.77 -3.82 6.57
CA SER A 134 -1.18 -4.77 5.62
C SER A 134 0.34 -4.95 5.79
N PHE A 135 0.86 -6.12 5.45
CA PHE A 135 2.30 -6.40 5.37
C PHE A 135 2.77 -6.32 3.91
N ASP A 136 2.32 -5.27 3.23
CA ASP A 136 2.50 -5.11 1.79
C ASP A 136 3.94 -4.75 1.42
N ALA A 137 4.20 -4.76 0.12
CA ALA A 137 5.50 -4.56 -0.52
C ALA A 137 6.19 -3.24 -0.12
N VAL A 138 7.47 -3.16 -0.45
CA VAL A 138 8.26 -1.92 -0.41
C VAL A 138 8.65 -1.57 -1.84
N ASN A 139 8.57 -0.30 -2.21
CA ASN A 139 8.99 0.18 -3.51
C ASN A 139 10.41 0.76 -3.46
N PHE A 140 11.27 0.25 -4.33
CA PHE A 140 12.60 0.76 -4.65
C PHE A 140 12.67 1.09 -6.16
N GLY A 141 11.97 2.14 -6.56
CA GLY A 141 11.96 2.61 -7.94
C GLY A 141 13.23 3.37 -8.28
N PHE A 142 13.99 2.90 -9.27
CA PHE A 142 15.15 3.62 -9.79
C PHE A 142 14.93 4.05 -11.24
N PRO A 143 15.43 5.24 -11.64
CA PRO A 143 15.33 5.73 -13.01
C PRO A 143 16.23 4.95 -13.96
N GLY A 144 15.97 5.05 -15.27
CA GLY A 144 16.93 4.69 -16.31
C GLY A 144 17.30 3.19 -16.41
N ARG A 145 16.56 2.29 -15.76
CA ARG A 145 16.81 0.84 -15.83
C ARG A 145 16.58 0.30 -17.24
N THR A 146 17.61 -0.29 -17.84
CA THR A 146 17.56 -0.96 -19.16
C THR A 146 17.82 -2.46 -19.07
N ASP A 147 18.19 -2.94 -17.89
CA ASP A 147 18.58 -4.32 -17.57
C ASP A 147 17.41 -5.21 -17.12
N ILE A 148 16.23 -4.62 -16.94
CA ILE A 148 14.96 -5.29 -16.64
C ILE A 148 13.89 -4.86 -17.66
N ALA A 149 12.74 -5.55 -17.64
CA ALA A 149 11.62 -5.16 -18.49
C ALA A 149 11.21 -3.70 -18.26
N LYS A 150 10.76 -3.02 -19.32
CA LYS A 150 10.29 -1.64 -19.22
C LYS A 150 8.95 -1.62 -18.48
N ASN A 151 8.82 -0.74 -17.49
CA ASN A 151 7.53 -0.43 -16.89
C ASN A 151 6.67 0.38 -17.87
N VAL A 152 5.58 -0.21 -18.33
CA VAL A 152 4.59 0.39 -19.24
C VAL A 152 3.26 0.54 -18.52
N PRO A 153 2.36 1.44 -18.95
CA PRO A 153 1.06 1.62 -18.29
C PRO A 153 0.32 0.29 -18.09
N TRP A 154 -0.21 0.09 -16.88
CA TRP A 154 -0.92 -1.12 -16.46
C TRP A 154 -2.16 -0.76 -15.62
N PRO A 155 -3.11 -0.01 -16.20
CA PRO A 155 -4.27 0.52 -15.49
C PRO A 155 -5.13 -0.60 -14.90
N HIS A 156 -5.47 -0.47 -13.63
CA HIS A 156 -6.27 -1.44 -12.91
C HIS A 156 -7.07 -0.82 -11.76
N GLN A 157 -8.04 -1.59 -11.27
CA GLN A 157 -8.67 -1.40 -9.97
C GLN A 157 -8.38 -2.63 -9.11
N ASP A 158 -8.33 -2.44 -7.80
CA ASP A 158 -7.99 -3.47 -6.82
C ASP A 158 -9.25 -3.86 -6.02
N GLN A 159 -10.35 -4.12 -6.74
CA GLN A 159 -11.61 -4.51 -6.13
C GLN A 159 -12.33 -5.54 -6.99
N ASP A 160 -12.92 -6.52 -6.31
CA ASP A 160 -13.82 -7.50 -6.91
C ASP A 160 -14.98 -6.79 -7.62
N PRO A 161 -15.13 -6.96 -8.95
CA PRO A 161 -16.18 -6.31 -9.74
C PRO A 161 -17.60 -6.67 -9.30
N THR A 162 -17.76 -7.79 -8.59
CA THR A 162 -19.05 -8.24 -8.07
C THR A 162 -19.41 -7.63 -6.72
N LYS A 163 -18.49 -6.86 -6.12
CA LYS A 163 -18.62 -6.26 -4.79
C LYS A 163 -18.52 -4.74 -4.90
N PRO A 164 -19.64 -4.05 -5.17
CA PRO A 164 -19.67 -2.60 -5.29
C PRO A 164 -19.43 -1.89 -3.94
N GLY A 165 -19.37 -0.55 -3.99
CA GLY A 165 -19.18 0.30 -2.82
C GLY A 165 -17.74 0.38 -2.31
N PHE A 166 -17.51 1.28 -1.35
CA PHE A 166 -16.20 1.48 -0.73
C PHE A 166 -15.84 0.33 0.21
N ARG A 167 -14.65 -0.26 0.02
CA ARG A 167 -14.21 -1.43 0.79
C ARG A 167 -12.78 -1.34 1.32
N CYS A 168 -11.93 -0.59 0.64
CA CYS A 168 -10.51 -0.53 0.96
C CYS A 168 -9.96 0.87 0.68
N LEU A 169 -9.38 1.47 1.72
CA LEU A 169 -8.60 2.70 1.63
C LEU A 169 -7.14 2.29 1.46
N GLN A 170 -6.67 2.23 0.23
CA GLN A 170 -5.27 1.96 -0.02
C GLN A 170 -4.43 3.18 0.31
N GLY A 171 -3.16 2.93 0.63
CA GLY A 171 -2.22 4.01 0.88
C GLY A 171 -0.77 3.61 0.70
N LEU A 172 0.07 4.63 0.53
CA LEU A 172 1.52 4.50 0.59
C LEU A 172 2.13 5.76 1.20
N VAL A 173 3.22 5.57 1.95
CA VAL A 173 4.04 6.66 2.46
C VAL A 173 5.19 6.90 1.50
N ASN A 174 5.30 8.11 0.98
CA ASN A 174 6.36 8.55 0.09
C ASN A 174 7.60 9.00 0.88
N LEU A 175 8.80 8.57 0.48
CA LEU A 175 10.03 8.80 1.27
C LEU A 175 11.11 9.60 0.54
N LEU A 176 10.99 9.78 -0.77
CA LEU A 176 11.90 10.60 -1.59
C LEU A 176 11.10 11.67 -2.34
N PRO A 177 11.72 12.78 -2.77
CA PRO A 177 11.04 13.75 -3.63
C PRO A 177 10.38 13.07 -4.82
N ASN A 178 9.12 13.43 -5.11
CA ASN A 178 8.36 12.82 -6.18
C ASN A 178 7.56 13.86 -6.95
N GLY A 179 8.20 14.41 -7.99
CA GLY A 179 7.65 15.43 -8.87
C GLY A 179 6.82 14.88 -10.04
N PRO A 180 6.45 15.76 -10.98
CA PRO A 180 5.50 15.47 -12.07
C PRO A 180 6.05 14.55 -13.16
N LYS A 181 7.37 14.47 -13.31
CA LYS A 181 8.07 13.58 -14.26
C LYS A 181 8.79 12.43 -13.57
N ASP A 182 8.73 12.38 -12.25
CA ASP A 182 9.29 11.28 -11.49
C ASP A 182 8.32 10.09 -11.56
N GLY A 183 8.78 8.91 -11.16
CA GLY A 183 7.94 7.72 -11.16
C GLY A 183 6.80 7.82 -10.14
N GLY A 184 5.99 6.78 -10.01
CA GLY A 184 5.01 6.66 -8.93
C GLY A 184 3.56 6.68 -9.38
N LEU A 185 2.68 6.95 -8.42
CA LEU A 185 1.24 6.70 -8.53
C LEU A 185 0.56 7.66 -9.52
N ILE A 186 -0.17 7.09 -10.46
CA ILE A 186 -1.06 7.78 -11.39
C ILE A 186 -2.47 7.24 -11.15
N VAL A 187 -3.44 8.14 -11.02
CA VAL A 187 -4.85 7.80 -10.74
C VAL A 187 -5.78 8.43 -11.76
N CYS A 188 -6.86 7.73 -12.12
CA CYS A 188 -7.95 8.29 -12.90
C CYS A 188 -8.92 8.98 -11.94
N LYS A 189 -8.81 10.30 -11.84
CA LYS A 189 -9.57 11.14 -10.90
C LYS A 189 -11.07 10.96 -11.12
N GLY A 190 -11.79 10.65 -10.05
CA GLY A 190 -13.26 10.43 -10.08
C GLY A 190 -13.69 9.07 -10.65
N GLY A 191 -12.76 8.24 -11.11
CA GLY A 191 -13.09 6.93 -11.70
C GLY A 191 -13.71 5.94 -10.73
N HIS A 192 -13.49 6.10 -9.41
CA HIS A 192 -14.14 5.28 -8.38
C HIS A 192 -15.65 5.44 -8.36
N LEU A 193 -16.18 6.61 -8.70
CA LEU A 193 -17.62 6.88 -8.78
C LEU A 193 -18.30 6.16 -9.95
N LEU A 194 -17.53 5.77 -10.97
CA LEU A 194 -18.02 5.07 -12.15
C LEU A 194 -17.65 3.59 -12.17
N SER A 195 -17.05 3.04 -11.10
CA SER A 195 -16.55 1.65 -11.08
C SER A 195 -17.64 0.63 -11.38
N GLU A 196 -18.85 0.79 -10.82
CA GLU A 196 -19.98 -0.11 -11.09
C GLU A 196 -20.46 -0.03 -12.54
N GLU A 197 -20.62 1.19 -13.06
CA GLU A 197 -21.03 1.40 -14.45
C GLU A 197 -19.97 0.84 -15.42
N PHE A 198 -18.69 1.04 -15.11
CA PHE A 198 -17.58 0.53 -15.87
C PHE A 198 -17.58 -1.01 -15.91
N HIS A 199 -17.76 -1.67 -14.77
CA HIS A 199 -17.80 -3.13 -14.72
C HIS A 199 -18.99 -3.73 -15.47
N GLU A 200 -20.14 -3.07 -15.45
CA GLU A 200 -21.29 -3.46 -16.28
C GLU A 200 -20.99 -3.26 -17.77
N ALA A 201 -20.39 -2.14 -18.15
CA ALA A 201 -20.02 -1.85 -19.54
C ALA A 201 -18.97 -2.82 -20.11
N MET A 202 -18.07 -3.33 -19.26
CA MET A 202 -16.96 -4.22 -19.63
C MET A 202 -17.23 -5.70 -19.29
N LYS A 203 -18.47 -6.06 -18.91
CA LYS A 203 -18.76 -7.40 -18.39
C LYS A 203 -18.48 -8.53 -19.39
N ASP A 204 -18.72 -8.26 -20.68
CA ASP A 204 -18.58 -9.21 -21.78
C ASP A 204 -17.21 -9.12 -22.48
N GLU A 205 -16.34 -8.21 -22.04
CA GLU A 205 -15.00 -8.05 -22.62
C GLU A 205 -14.04 -9.16 -22.12
N PRO A 206 -13.16 -9.70 -23.00
CA PRO A 206 -12.08 -10.58 -22.57
C PRO A 206 -11.22 -9.94 -21.47
N ARG A 207 -11.11 -10.63 -20.32
CA ARG A 207 -10.37 -10.13 -19.17
C ARG A 207 -8.86 -10.30 -19.35
N ILE A 208 -8.11 -9.31 -18.87
CA ILE A 208 -6.67 -9.47 -18.61
C ILE A 208 -6.51 -10.52 -17.51
N PRO A 209 -5.65 -11.55 -17.68
CA PRO A 209 -5.46 -12.57 -16.66
C PRO A 209 -5.08 -11.98 -15.30
N ALA A 210 -5.82 -12.40 -14.27
CA ALA A 210 -5.62 -11.99 -12.90
C ALA A 210 -5.44 -13.23 -12.03
N TRP A 211 -4.58 -13.13 -11.02
CA TRP A 211 -4.35 -14.22 -10.06
C TRP A 211 -5.38 -14.23 -8.92
N THR A 212 -6.17 -13.17 -8.79
CA THR A 212 -7.24 -12.98 -7.81
C THR A 212 -8.40 -12.22 -8.44
N ASN A 213 -9.61 -12.37 -7.89
CA ASN A 213 -10.78 -11.59 -8.30
C ASN A 213 -10.76 -10.16 -7.77
N GLU A 214 -9.93 -9.84 -6.76
CA GLU A 214 -9.79 -8.47 -6.24
C GLU A 214 -8.84 -7.60 -7.10
N TRP A 215 -8.60 -7.98 -8.36
CA TRP A 215 -7.82 -7.19 -9.32
C TRP A 215 -8.53 -7.21 -10.67
N PHE A 216 -8.79 -6.02 -11.23
CA PHE A 216 -9.36 -5.85 -12.57
C PHE A 216 -8.43 -4.99 -13.42
N GLY A 217 -7.86 -5.58 -14.47
CA GLY A 217 -7.04 -4.87 -15.45
C GLY A 217 -7.88 -4.23 -16.55
N PHE A 218 -7.49 -3.02 -16.96
CA PHE A 218 -8.18 -2.24 -17.97
C PHE A 218 -7.50 -2.47 -19.32
N THR A 219 -8.29 -2.87 -20.32
CA THR A 219 -7.86 -2.93 -21.72
C THR A 219 -7.83 -1.53 -22.33
N ASP A 220 -7.38 -1.43 -23.59
CA ASP A 220 -7.47 -0.18 -24.36
C ASP A 220 -8.93 0.32 -24.49
N ASN A 221 -9.91 -0.58 -24.59
CA ASN A 221 -11.32 -0.20 -24.60
C ASN A 221 -11.76 0.39 -23.27
N GLY A 222 -11.34 -0.22 -22.16
CA GLY A 222 -11.63 0.31 -20.82
C GLY A 222 -11.02 1.69 -20.60
N MET A 223 -9.78 1.90 -21.08
CA MET A 223 -9.12 3.20 -21.04
C MET A 223 -9.85 4.26 -21.87
N LYS A 224 -10.26 3.90 -23.08
CA LYS A 224 -11.05 4.77 -23.95
C LYS A 224 -12.40 5.12 -23.34
N TRP A 225 -13.05 4.17 -22.67
CA TRP A 225 -14.32 4.41 -21.99
C TRP A 225 -14.20 5.46 -20.88
N LEU A 226 -13.13 5.40 -20.08
CA LEU A 226 -12.85 6.42 -19.05
C LEU A 226 -12.62 7.80 -19.68
N GLU A 227 -11.91 7.86 -20.81
CA GLU A 227 -11.69 9.09 -21.58
C GLU A 227 -13.00 9.66 -22.15
N GLU A 228 -13.87 8.82 -22.72
CA GLU A 228 -15.19 9.22 -23.24
C GLU A 228 -16.13 9.74 -22.13
N LYS A 229 -15.92 9.29 -20.88
CA LYS A 229 -16.56 9.85 -19.68
C LYS A 229 -15.96 11.17 -19.20
N GLY A 230 -14.90 11.64 -19.85
CA GLY A 230 -14.21 12.90 -19.52
C GLY A 230 -13.32 12.81 -18.29
N LEU A 231 -12.89 11.61 -17.88
CA LEU A 231 -12.02 11.43 -16.72
C LEU A 231 -10.55 11.67 -17.07
N GLU A 232 -9.81 12.20 -16.11
CA GLU A 232 -8.40 12.58 -16.27
C GLU A 232 -7.47 11.69 -15.45
N TRP A 233 -6.36 11.28 -16.05
CA TRP A 233 -5.27 10.58 -15.37
C TRP A 233 -4.27 11.59 -14.79
N ILE A 234 -4.13 11.60 -13.47
CA ILE A 234 -3.29 12.53 -12.72
C ILE A 234 -2.09 11.80 -12.13
N LYS A 235 -0.89 12.30 -12.42
CA LYS A 235 0.32 11.90 -11.71
C LYS A 235 0.36 12.58 -10.34
N ILE A 236 0.32 11.79 -9.27
CA ILE A 236 0.36 12.33 -7.91
C ILE A 236 1.79 12.71 -7.55
N CYS A 237 2.00 13.96 -7.18
CA CYS A 237 3.28 14.47 -6.68
C CYS A 237 3.30 14.47 -5.15
N ALA A 238 4.47 14.24 -4.57
CA ALA A 238 4.61 14.11 -3.12
C ALA A 238 6.01 14.52 -2.65
N GLU A 239 6.07 15.01 -1.42
CA GLU A 239 7.30 15.26 -0.68
C GLU A 239 7.60 14.07 0.25
N PRO A 240 8.85 13.92 0.71
CA PRO A 240 9.18 12.91 1.72
C PRO A 240 8.36 13.10 2.99
N GLY A 241 7.71 12.02 3.41
CA GLY A 241 6.82 11.94 4.57
C GLY A 241 5.35 12.15 4.28
N ASP A 242 4.97 12.46 3.03
CA ASP A 242 3.55 12.50 2.65
C ASP A 242 2.94 11.10 2.57
N LEU A 243 1.66 10.99 2.95
CA LEU A 243 0.84 9.81 2.77
C LEU A 243 -0.11 10.03 1.60
N LEU A 244 -0.07 9.14 0.62
CA LEU A 244 -0.97 9.13 -0.53
C LEU A 244 -2.04 8.07 -0.28
N LEU A 245 -3.30 8.41 -0.50
CA LEU A 245 -4.44 7.53 -0.32
C LEU A 245 -5.25 7.42 -1.61
N TRP A 246 -5.84 6.25 -1.87
CA TRP A 246 -6.82 6.07 -2.94
C TRP A 246 -7.85 4.99 -2.58
N ASP A 247 -9.04 5.14 -3.12
CA ASP A 247 -10.09 4.12 -3.08
C ASP A 247 -9.66 2.91 -3.94
N SER A 248 -9.89 1.68 -3.48
CA SER A 248 -9.62 0.47 -4.28
C SER A 248 -10.34 0.45 -5.63
N ARG A 249 -11.43 1.20 -5.77
CA ARG A 249 -12.17 1.43 -7.02
C ARG A 249 -11.55 2.52 -7.90
N THR A 250 -10.58 3.29 -7.45
CA THR A 250 -9.94 4.30 -8.31
C THR A 250 -9.04 3.61 -9.33
N PRO A 251 -9.26 3.75 -10.66
CA PRO A 251 -8.34 3.21 -11.64
C PRO A 251 -6.96 3.83 -11.44
N HIS A 252 -5.92 3.02 -11.34
CA HIS A 252 -4.57 3.49 -11.03
C HIS A 252 -3.49 2.59 -11.62
N TYR A 253 -2.27 3.09 -11.64
CA TYR A 253 -1.03 2.34 -11.91
C TYR A 253 0.19 3.17 -11.46
N ASN A 254 1.39 2.63 -11.65
CA ASN A 254 2.62 3.41 -11.50
C ASN A 254 3.52 3.32 -12.73
N LEU A 255 4.37 4.33 -12.89
CA LEU A 255 5.45 4.33 -13.88
C LEU A 255 6.81 4.56 -13.23
N SER A 256 7.87 4.20 -13.96
CA SER A 256 9.24 4.55 -13.61
C SER A 256 9.53 6.02 -13.90
N SER A 257 10.53 6.58 -13.23
CA SER A 257 10.93 7.98 -13.39
C SER A 257 11.46 8.28 -14.79
N GLU A 258 11.03 9.40 -15.38
CA GLU A 258 11.62 9.98 -16.59
C GLU A 258 12.81 10.90 -16.28
N THR A 259 13.07 11.18 -15.00
CA THR A 259 14.19 11.99 -14.51
C THR A 259 15.29 11.09 -13.93
N HIS A 260 16.22 11.67 -13.15
CA HIS A 260 17.22 10.93 -12.37
C HIS A 260 16.80 10.70 -10.91
N GLN A 261 15.56 11.02 -10.52
CA GLN A 261 15.06 10.90 -9.15
C GLN A 261 14.63 9.45 -8.85
N PRO A 262 15.24 8.76 -7.87
CA PRO A 262 14.72 7.51 -7.33
C PRO A 262 13.44 7.76 -6.52
N ARG A 263 12.62 6.72 -6.39
CA ARG A 263 11.36 6.73 -5.66
C ARG A 263 11.31 5.59 -4.66
N PHE A 264 11.27 5.93 -3.38
CA PHE A 264 11.03 4.97 -2.32
C PHE A 264 9.68 5.20 -1.66
N CYS A 265 8.94 4.12 -1.45
CA CYS A 265 7.72 4.16 -0.64
C CYS A 265 7.46 2.84 0.06
N VAL A 266 6.69 2.90 1.14
CA VAL A 266 6.14 1.70 1.81
C VAL A 266 4.64 1.74 1.63
N TYR A 267 4.06 0.65 1.12
CA TYR A 267 2.61 0.52 1.01
C TYR A 267 2.02 0.27 2.41
N THR A 268 1.01 1.07 2.75
CA THR A 268 0.40 1.12 4.08
C THR A 268 -1.11 1.22 3.93
N CYS A 269 -1.79 0.09 4.02
CA CYS A 269 -3.25 0.01 4.00
C CYS A 269 -3.73 -0.48 5.37
N TYR A 270 -4.80 0.12 5.88
CA TYR A 270 -5.37 -0.22 7.19
C TYR A 270 -6.83 -0.60 7.05
N MET A 271 -7.33 -1.33 8.03
CA MET A 271 -8.71 -1.79 8.09
C MET A 271 -9.14 -1.89 9.55
N PRO A 272 -10.42 -1.60 9.88
CA PRO A 272 -10.98 -1.91 11.19
C PRO A 272 -10.80 -3.39 11.55
N VAL A 273 -10.45 -3.67 12.80
CA VAL A 273 -10.36 -5.05 13.31
C VAL A 273 -11.70 -5.78 13.13
N THR A 274 -12.82 -5.05 13.25
CA THR A 274 -14.18 -5.59 13.09
C THR A 274 -14.46 -6.19 11.71
N ASP A 275 -13.66 -5.83 10.70
CA ASP A 275 -13.82 -6.31 9.33
C ASP A 275 -12.97 -7.57 9.07
N ALA A 276 -12.15 -7.98 10.03
CA ALA A 276 -11.36 -9.20 9.99
C ALA A 276 -12.02 -10.32 10.81
N SER A 277 -12.08 -11.51 10.23
CA SER A 277 -12.47 -12.71 10.99
C SER A 277 -11.34 -13.17 11.92
N GLN A 278 -11.65 -13.96 12.96
CA GLN A 278 -10.62 -14.60 13.79
C GLN A 278 -9.67 -15.48 12.96
N ALA A 279 -10.20 -16.17 11.93
CA ALA A 279 -9.38 -16.94 10.99
C ALA A 279 -8.39 -16.06 10.21
N ASP A 280 -8.80 -14.85 9.82
CA ASP A 280 -7.91 -13.88 9.17
C ASP A 280 -6.83 -13.38 10.13
N LEU A 281 -7.18 -13.08 11.39
CA LEU A 281 -6.20 -12.67 12.41
C LEU A 281 -5.18 -13.77 12.71
N ILE A 282 -5.60 -15.04 12.80
CA ILE A 282 -4.71 -16.19 12.98
C ILE A 282 -3.77 -16.37 11.77
N LYS A 283 -4.31 -16.25 10.55
CA LYS A 283 -3.50 -16.29 9.31
C LYS A 283 -2.49 -15.15 9.27
N LYS A 284 -2.91 -13.94 9.68
CA LYS A 284 -2.05 -12.76 9.78
C LYS A 284 -0.94 -12.94 10.83
N LYS A 285 -1.25 -13.53 11.99
CA LYS A 285 -0.26 -13.93 13.00
C LYS A 285 0.79 -14.88 12.40
N SER A 286 0.35 -15.90 11.66
CA SER A 286 1.27 -16.81 10.97
C SER A 286 2.16 -16.09 9.95
N ALA A 287 1.62 -15.12 9.21
CA ALA A 287 2.41 -14.30 8.27
C ALA A 287 3.50 -13.50 9.00
N MET A 288 3.15 -12.89 10.14
CA MET A 288 4.09 -12.16 11.00
C MET A 288 5.19 -13.07 11.56
N GLU A 289 4.83 -14.23 12.10
CA GLU A 289 5.78 -15.21 12.68
C GLU A 289 6.76 -15.77 11.62
N ARG A 290 6.30 -15.90 10.38
CA ARG A 290 7.10 -16.36 9.23
C ARG A 290 7.81 -15.24 8.47
N TRP A 291 7.59 -13.98 8.86
CA TRP A 291 8.13 -12.78 8.20
C TRP A 291 7.78 -12.66 6.72
N VAL A 292 6.61 -13.15 6.30
CA VAL A 292 6.17 -13.05 4.90
C VAL A 292 5.19 -11.91 4.72
N GLY A 293 5.33 -11.19 3.61
CA GLY A 293 4.39 -10.14 3.25
C GLY A 293 2.98 -10.63 2.96
N THR A 294 2.04 -9.69 2.88
CA THR A 294 0.68 -9.88 2.39
C THR A 294 0.48 -9.01 1.16
N THR A 295 -0.74 -8.97 0.62
CA THR A 295 -1.15 -7.88 -0.29
C THR A 295 -1.56 -6.64 0.50
N HIS A 296 -2.06 -5.62 -0.21
CA HIS A 296 -2.66 -4.42 0.39
C HIS A 296 -3.84 -4.74 1.32
N TRP A 297 -4.51 -5.90 1.19
CA TRP A 297 -5.62 -6.27 2.08
C TRP A 297 -5.11 -6.55 3.51
N PRO A 298 -5.47 -5.74 4.53
CA PRO A 298 -4.85 -5.83 5.85
C PRO A 298 -5.15 -7.12 6.62
N ASN A 299 -6.27 -7.76 6.31
CA ASN A 299 -6.70 -9.04 6.87
C ASN A 299 -5.94 -10.26 6.30
N ALA A 300 -4.85 -10.05 5.54
CA ALA A 300 -3.99 -11.11 5.03
C ALA A 300 -4.71 -12.15 4.15
N ARG A 301 -5.68 -11.71 3.33
CA ARG A 301 -6.38 -12.58 2.34
C ARG A 301 -5.43 -13.50 1.57
N HIS A 302 -4.26 -12.97 1.22
CA HIS A 302 -3.17 -13.70 0.63
C HIS A 302 -1.86 -13.41 1.37
N THR A 303 -1.03 -14.44 1.54
CA THR A 303 0.32 -14.34 2.10
C THR A 303 1.34 -14.68 1.02
N GLY A 304 2.43 -13.93 0.97
CA GLY A 304 3.52 -14.15 0.03
C GLY A 304 4.53 -15.19 0.49
N SER A 305 5.70 -15.12 -0.15
CA SER A 305 6.88 -15.93 0.15
C SER A 305 8.12 -15.03 0.17
N ASN A 306 9.14 -15.43 0.93
CA ASN A 306 10.45 -14.79 0.92
C ASN A 306 11.43 -15.41 -0.07
N VAL A 307 10.96 -16.34 -0.91
CA VAL A 307 11.75 -16.95 -1.99
C VAL A 307 11.67 -16.05 -3.22
N ALA A 308 12.67 -15.21 -3.40
CA ALA A 308 12.89 -14.49 -4.64
C ALA A 308 13.55 -15.39 -5.68
N LYS A 309 13.36 -15.02 -6.95
CA LYS A 309 14.03 -15.66 -8.08
C LYS A 309 14.92 -14.68 -8.82
N ARG A 310 16.04 -15.19 -9.35
CA ARG A 310 16.98 -14.51 -10.24
C ARG A 310 17.20 -15.40 -11.45
N ASP A 311 16.83 -14.88 -12.62
CA ASP A 311 16.89 -15.60 -13.90
C ASP A 311 16.22 -17.00 -13.87
N GLY A 312 15.13 -17.12 -13.11
CA GLY A 312 14.31 -18.34 -12.99
C GLY A 312 14.62 -19.24 -11.80
N GLU A 313 15.81 -19.12 -11.23
CA GLU A 313 16.31 -19.89 -10.08
C GLU A 313 16.12 -19.15 -8.76
N GLU A 314 16.14 -19.87 -7.64
CA GLU A 314 16.08 -19.23 -6.31
C GLU A 314 17.28 -18.30 -6.10
N ASP A 315 17.03 -17.06 -5.66
CA ASP A 315 18.11 -16.10 -5.41
C ASP A 315 18.94 -16.56 -4.19
N PRO A 316 20.28 -16.77 -4.33
CA PRO A 316 21.13 -17.18 -3.22
C PRO A 316 21.20 -16.15 -2.08
N HIS A 317 20.72 -14.92 -2.30
CA HIS A 317 20.67 -13.85 -1.29
C HIS A 317 19.32 -13.78 -0.56
N ASN A 318 18.44 -14.78 -0.73
CA ASN A 318 17.16 -14.85 -0.04
C ASN A 318 17.32 -14.68 1.49
N ARG A 319 16.44 -13.86 2.07
CA ARG A 319 16.37 -13.61 3.52
C ARG A 319 14.99 -14.00 4.01
N PHE A 320 14.93 -14.89 5.00
CA PHE A 320 13.67 -15.40 5.58
C PHE A 320 13.26 -14.70 6.88
N LYS A 321 14.04 -13.70 7.30
CA LYS A 321 13.80 -12.82 8.44
C LYS A 321 14.40 -11.46 8.12
N PRO A 322 13.85 -10.37 8.67
CA PRO A 322 14.43 -9.04 8.47
C PRO A 322 15.85 -9.00 9.03
N VAL A 323 16.71 -8.21 8.37
CA VAL A 323 18.07 -7.92 8.83
C VAL A 323 18.02 -7.15 10.14
N ASN A 324 17.20 -6.09 10.15
CA ASN A 324 16.93 -5.28 11.33
C ASN A 324 15.52 -5.61 11.80
N LYS A 325 15.43 -6.39 12.89
CA LYS A 325 14.14 -6.75 13.47
C LYS A 325 13.42 -5.51 14.00
N PRO A 326 12.11 -5.38 13.76
CA PRO A 326 11.34 -4.24 14.23
C PRO A 326 11.21 -4.26 15.75
N VAL A 327 11.33 -3.09 16.36
CA VAL A 327 10.97 -2.86 17.77
C VAL A 327 9.68 -2.05 17.79
N MET A 328 8.59 -2.65 18.26
CA MET A 328 7.26 -2.04 18.24
C MET A 328 6.89 -1.52 19.62
N ASN A 329 6.31 -0.33 19.65
CA ASN A 329 5.54 0.10 20.82
C ASN A 329 4.17 -0.60 20.84
N GLU A 330 3.38 -0.41 21.90
CA GLU A 330 2.07 -1.04 22.03
C GLU A 330 1.14 -0.71 20.85
N ARG A 331 1.10 0.56 20.42
CA ARG A 331 0.24 1.01 19.32
C ARG A 331 0.59 0.29 18.02
N THR A 332 1.86 0.23 17.67
CA THR A 332 2.33 -0.48 16.47
C THR A 332 2.10 -1.98 16.58
N PHE A 333 2.24 -2.57 17.78
CA PHE A 333 1.97 -3.98 17.98
C PHE A 333 0.48 -4.33 17.78
N LYS A 334 -0.45 -3.45 18.19
CA LYS A 334 -1.89 -3.62 17.90
C LYS A 334 -2.18 -3.76 16.40
N LEU A 335 -1.49 -2.99 15.55
CA LEU A 335 -1.66 -3.05 14.09
C LEU A 335 -1.35 -4.44 13.48
N THR A 336 -0.61 -5.30 14.20
CA THR A 336 -0.35 -6.69 13.77
C THR A 336 -1.62 -7.54 13.72
N GLY A 337 -2.67 -7.16 14.44
CA GLY A 337 -3.88 -7.96 14.62
C GLY A 337 -3.78 -9.01 15.73
N ILE A 338 -2.57 -9.33 16.21
CA ILE A 338 -2.33 -10.40 17.21
C ILE A 338 -3.06 -10.12 18.53
N PRO A 339 -3.05 -8.88 19.08
CA PRO A 339 -3.76 -8.60 20.33
C PRO A 339 -5.28 -8.77 20.29
N TYR A 340 -5.88 -8.85 19.09
CA TYR A 340 -7.33 -9.00 18.91
C TYR A 340 -7.76 -10.45 18.67
N ILE A 341 -6.82 -11.39 18.74
CA ILE A 341 -7.14 -12.83 18.68
C ILE A 341 -7.73 -13.22 20.03
N VAL A 342 -8.97 -13.70 19.99
CA VAL A 342 -9.62 -14.26 21.18
C VAL A 342 -9.03 -15.65 21.40
N ALA A 343 -8.55 -15.93 22.61
CA ALA A 343 -8.13 -17.27 22.97
C ALA A 343 -9.36 -18.19 22.87
N ASP A 344 -9.27 -19.30 22.14
CA ASP A 344 -10.33 -20.30 22.08
C ASP A 344 -10.68 -20.74 23.51
N GLU A 345 -11.86 -20.38 24.03
CA GLU A 345 -12.43 -21.02 25.23
C GLU A 345 -12.59 -22.54 25.00
N ALA A 346 -12.65 -22.98 23.73
CA ALA A 346 -12.65 -24.38 23.33
C ALA A 346 -11.31 -25.12 23.52
N GLY A 347 -10.21 -24.40 23.76
CA GLY A 347 -8.89 -25.00 24.02
C GLY A 347 -8.60 -25.28 25.50
N ALA A 348 -9.34 -24.64 26.42
CA ALA A 348 -9.17 -24.83 27.86
C ALA A 348 -9.85 -26.13 28.35
N ASP A 349 -11.05 -26.44 27.82
CA ASP A 349 -11.81 -27.65 28.19
C ASP A 349 -11.16 -28.95 27.67
N ALA A 350 -10.39 -28.87 26.58
CA ALA A 350 -9.66 -30.03 26.05
C ALA A 350 -8.45 -30.44 26.92
N VAL A 351 -7.88 -29.49 27.68
CA VAL A 351 -6.74 -29.74 28.57
C VAL A 351 -7.21 -30.27 29.93
N GLU A 352 -8.35 -29.81 30.45
CA GLU A 352 -8.93 -30.37 31.69
C GLU A 352 -9.57 -31.76 31.48
N ALA A 353 -10.19 -32.03 30.33
CA ALA A 353 -10.73 -33.36 30.02
C ALA A 353 -9.65 -34.43 29.83
N SER A 354 -8.42 -34.03 29.50
CA SER A 354 -7.22 -34.89 29.45
C SER A 354 -6.60 -35.12 30.83
N ALA A 355 -6.73 -34.18 31.76
CA ALA A 355 -6.16 -34.30 33.10
C ALA A 355 -7.06 -35.09 34.08
N ALA A 356 -8.35 -35.26 33.76
CA ALA A 356 -9.30 -36.06 34.53
C ALA A 356 -9.40 -37.55 34.10
N ARG A 357 -8.54 -38.01 33.16
CA ARG A 357 -8.49 -39.40 32.67
C ARG A 357 -7.12 -40.07 32.82
N THR A 358 -6.30 -39.60 33.75
CA THR A 358 -5.08 -40.31 34.21
C THR A 358 -5.26 -40.83 35.61
#